data_AF-A0A061IS07-F1
#
_entry.id   AF-A0A061IS07-F1
#
_cell.length_a   1.000
_cell.length_b   1.000
_cell.length_c   1.000
_cell.angle_alpha   90.00
_cell.angle_beta   90.00
_cell.angle_gamma   90.00
#
_symmetry.space_group_name_H-M   'P 1'
#
loop_
_entity.id
_entity.type
_entity.pdbx_description
1 polymer ?
#
loop_
_entity_poly.entity_id
_entity_poly.type
_entity_poly.pdbx_seq_one_letter_code
_entity_poly.pdbx_strand_id
1 'polypeptide(L)'
;MLHRIPPYRDPLQQVLSDALRRALELYRREASAGVSVEFECRLGTFSASRYTYAHPFPTHTCTPAVLDGHSTTPFFFFAGVAQPTFTALHDALKTLGTSMPPRSSTMLSVRTTGKERLEYAMNEACNRGRLLAITEKERVFFHDVRCPGWGADFRVSVSREQTIDAATWNAARWEAFTPSVSRLRQRKSVQIDPMFSVDMAMVRSFTDHSRFVRPWSPELQVPFISAPRVSFDVEVEVNMPALRRMVRQTGLVDSTLQRTAMDLLMVLQFLAEKRE
;
A
#
# COMPACT_ATOMS: atom_id res chain seq x y z
N MET A 1 -35.97 -11.17 31.10
CA MET A 1 -34.63 -10.58 30.91
C MET A 1 -34.72 -9.61 29.76
N LEU A 2 -34.47 -8.31 29.99
CA LEU A 2 -34.41 -7.34 28.90
C LEU A 2 -33.12 -7.57 28.11
N HIS A 3 -33.24 -8.07 26.88
CA HIS A 3 -32.11 -8.15 25.94
C HIS A 3 -31.61 -6.72 25.67
N ARG A 4 -30.43 -6.38 26.18
CA ARG A 4 -29.79 -5.09 25.90
C ARG A 4 -29.39 -5.07 24.43
N ILE A 5 -29.72 -3.98 23.74
CA ILE A 5 -29.18 -3.68 22.41
C ILE A 5 -27.64 -3.66 22.55
N PRO A 6 -26.90 -4.42 21.72
CA PRO A 6 -25.44 -4.38 21.74
C PRO A 6 -24.94 -2.95 21.53
N PRO A 7 -23.80 -2.56 22.13
CA PRO A 7 -23.22 -1.25 21.89
C PRO A 7 -22.89 -1.08 20.40
N TYR A 8 -23.23 0.08 19.84
CA TYR A 8 -22.84 0.44 18.47
C TYR A 8 -21.32 0.37 18.32
N ARG A 9 -20.87 -0.22 17.21
CA ARG A 9 -19.47 -0.22 16.80
C ARG A 9 -19.39 0.41 15.42
N ASP A 10 -18.53 1.41 15.27
CA ASP A 10 -18.27 2.00 13.97
C ASP A 10 -17.65 0.93 13.05
N PRO A 11 -18.29 0.60 11.91
CA PRO A 11 -17.79 -0.41 10.99
C PRO A 11 -16.37 -0.13 10.46
N LEU A 12 -16.01 1.14 10.28
CA LEU A 12 -14.67 1.53 9.83
C LEU A 12 -13.63 1.26 10.91
N GLN A 13 -13.93 1.69 12.15
CA GLN A 13 -13.05 1.42 13.27
C GLN A 13 -12.88 -0.08 13.49
N GLN A 14 -13.96 -0.85 13.33
CA GLN A 14 -13.92 -2.28 13.51
C GLN A 14 -13.07 -2.97 12.43
N VAL A 15 -13.25 -2.66 11.14
CA VAL A 15 -12.44 -3.28 10.08
C VAL A 15 -10.95 -2.95 10.22
N LEU A 16 -10.62 -1.72 10.61
CA LEU A 16 -9.24 -1.31 10.87
C LEU A 16 -8.66 -2.03 12.11
N SER A 17 -9.43 -2.13 13.19
CA SER A 17 -9.02 -2.85 14.41
C SER A 17 -8.79 -4.34 14.15
N ASP A 18 -9.68 -4.98 13.39
CA ASP A 18 -9.56 -6.39 13.00
C ASP A 18 -8.35 -6.62 12.08
N ALA A 19 -8.09 -5.69 11.15
CA ALA A 19 -6.90 -5.70 10.31
C ALA A 19 -5.61 -5.60 11.16
N LEU A 20 -5.57 -4.65 12.11
CA LEU A 20 -4.44 -4.45 13.01
C LEU A 20 -4.20 -5.67 13.90
N ARG A 21 -5.28 -6.32 14.38
CA ARG A 21 -5.20 -7.57 15.14
C ARG A 21 -4.54 -8.67 14.32
N ARG A 22 -5.03 -8.90 13.10
CA ARG A 22 -4.45 -9.90 12.17
C ARG A 22 -3.00 -9.61 11.87
N ALA A 23 -2.65 -8.35 11.60
CA ALA A 23 -1.28 -7.93 11.37
C ALA A 23 -0.40 -8.20 12.60
N LEU A 24 -0.87 -7.89 13.80
CA LEU A 24 -0.11 -8.11 15.03
C LEU A 24 0.06 -9.60 15.35
N GLU A 25 -0.97 -10.42 15.16
CA GLU A 25 -0.89 -11.88 15.32
C GLU A 25 0.10 -12.49 14.35
N LEU A 26 0.01 -12.09 13.07
CA LEU A 26 0.96 -12.52 12.04
C LEU A 26 2.38 -12.07 12.39
N TYR A 27 2.57 -10.80 12.76
CA TYR A 27 3.88 -10.26 13.13
C TYR A 27 4.48 -11.02 14.32
N ARG A 28 3.68 -11.41 15.32
CA ARG A 28 4.15 -12.21 16.46
C ARG A 28 4.59 -13.60 16.05
N ARG A 29 3.91 -14.23 15.09
CA ARG A 29 4.24 -15.56 14.56
C ARG A 29 5.49 -15.55 13.70
N GLU A 30 5.63 -14.53 12.85
CA GLU A 30 6.64 -14.46 11.80
C GLU A 30 7.93 -13.72 12.23
N ALA A 31 7.95 -13.06 13.40
CA ALA A 31 9.05 -12.21 13.86
C ALA A 31 10.45 -12.87 13.87
N SER A 32 10.53 -14.20 13.94
CA SER A 32 11.79 -14.96 13.92
C SER A 32 12.09 -15.65 12.59
N ALA A 33 11.20 -15.56 11.59
CA ALA A 33 11.26 -16.34 10.36
C ALA A 33 11.86 -15.58 9.15
N GLY A 34 12.41 -14.38 9.35
CA GLY A 34 12.90 -13.54 8.24
C GLY A 34 11.78 -13.01 7.33
N VAL A 35 10.54 -13.05 7.81
CA VAL A 35 9.35 -12.55 7.12
C VAL A 35 8.93 -11.23 7.76
N SER A 36 8.79 -10.18 6.95
CA SER A 36 8.23 -8.91 7.39
C SER A 36 6.70 -8.92 7.24
N VAL A 37 6.03 -8.19 8.12
CA VAL A 37 4.58 -7.97 8.04
C VAL A 37 4.34 -6.51 7.77
N GLU A 38 3.61 -6.25 6.70
CA GLU A 38 3.23 -4.91 6.26
C GLU A 38 1.73 -4.72 6.50
N PHE A 39 1.39 -3.61 7.12
CA PHE A 39 0.03 -3.09 7.20
C PHE A 39 0.01 -1.80 6.40
N GLU A 40 -0.83 -1.74 5.36
CA GLU A 40 -1.02 -0.54 4.53
C GLU A 40 -2.51 -0.20 4.38
N CYS A 41 -2.83 1.09 4.37
CA CYS A 41 -4.09 1.63 3.87
C CYS A 41 -3.81 2.50 2.66
N ARG A 42 -4.25 2.07 1.48
CA ARG A 42 -3.97 2.79 0.22
C ARG A 42 -5.23 3.51 -0.26
N LEU A 43 -5.09 4.77 -0.65
CA LEU A 43 -6.16 5.54 -1.26
C LEU A 43 -6.36 5.16 -2.74
N GLY A 44 -7.60 5.26 -3.21
CA GLY A 44 -7.96 4.90 -4.56
C GLY A 44 -9.40 5.22 -4.93
N THR A 45 -9.86 4.59 -6.00
CA THR A 45 -11.23 4.68 -6.48
C THR A 45 -11.76 3.31 -6.87
N PHE A 46 -13.03 3.06 -6.62
CA PHE A 46 -13.73 1.89 -7.14
C PHE A 46 -14.32 2.15 -8.53
N SER A 47 -14.26 1.14 -9.39
CA SER A 47 -15.00 1.13 -10.65
C SER A 47 -15.65 -0.23 -10.90
N ALA A 48 -16.82 -0.20 -11.51
CA ALA A 48 -17.57 -1.38 -11.97
C ALA A 48 -16.96 -2.04 -13.23
N SER A 49 -15.87 -1.49 -13.76
CA SER A 49 -15.24 -1.95 -14.99
C SER A 49 -13.72 -1.91 -14.84
N ARG A 50 -13.06 -2.91 -15.45
CA ARG A 50 -11.59 -2.97 -15.51
C ARG A 50 -10.97 -1.93 -16.43
N TYR A 51 -11.77 -1.35 -17.32
CA TYR A 51 -11.29 -0.54 -18.45
C TYR A 51 -11.65 0.94 -18.33
N THR A 52 -12.53 1.30 -17.40
CA THR A 52 -12.99 2.68 -17.18
C THR A 52 -12.70 3.10 -15.76
N TYR A 53 -11.95 4.18 -15.62
CA TYR A 53 -11.70 4.86 -14.35
C TYR A 53 -12.94 5.68 -14.03
N ALA A 54 -13.59 5.41 -12.90
CA ALA A 54 -14.85 6.01 -12.45
C ALA A 54 -16.11 5.57 -13.22
N HIS A 55 -16.79 4.57 -12.67
CA HIS A 55 -18.25 4.56 -12.72
C HIS A 55 -18.74 4.97 -11.33
N PRO A 56 -19.67 5.94 -11.22
CA PRO A 56 -20.33 6.19 -9.96
C PRO A 56 -21.02 4.91 -9.52
N PHE A 57 -20.52 4.30 -8.45
CA PHE A 57 -21.18 3.19 -7.79
C PHE A 57 -22.31 3.78 -6.93
N PRO A 58 -23.59 3.54 -7.27
CA PRO A 58 -24.70 4.08 -6.49
C PRO A 58 -24.76 3.32 -5.17
N THR A 59 -24.22 3.94 -4.12
CA THR A 59 -24.60 3.58 -2.75
C THR A 59 -25.85 4.37 -2.40
N HIS A 60 -26.87 3.73 -1.83
CA HIS A 60 -28.06 4.42 -1.32
C HIS A 60 -27.74 5.34 -0.12
N THR A 61 -26.48 5.42 0.30
CA THR A 61 -25.98 6.21 1.42
C THR A 61 -24.78 7.06 1.00
N CYS A 62 -24.65 8.25 1.62
CA CYS A 62 -23.48 9.12 1.49
C CYS A 62 -22.38 8.82 2.53
N THR A 63 -22.61 7.83 3.40
CA THR A 63 -21.69 7.44 4.47
C THR A 63 -20.68 6.42 3.97
N PRO A 64 -19.47 6.36 4.56
CA PRO A 64 -18.53 5.29 4.28
C PRO A 64 -19.14 3.90 4.52
N ALA A 65 -18.74 2.94 3.69
CA ALA A 65 -19.22 1.56 3.75
C ALA A 65 -18.07 0.59 3.51
N VAL A 66 -17.96 -0.41 4.39
CA VAL A 66 -17.09 -1.57 4.17
C VAL A 66 -17.76 -2.48 3.14
N LEU A 67 -17.03 -2.81 2.08
CA LEU A 67 -17.52 -3.71 1.04
C LEU A 67 -17.19 -5.15 1.47
N ASP A 68 -18.21 -5.94 1.80
CA ASP A 68 -18.05 -7.35 2.12
C ASP A 68 -17.73 -8.15 0.85
N GLY A 69 -16.53 -8.75 0.83
CA GLY A 69 -16.00 -9.48 -0.31
C GLY A 69 -16.51 -10.92 -0.37
N HIS A 70 -17.58 -11.17 -1.12
CA HIS A 70 -17.81 -12.47 -1.75
C HIS A 70 -17.76 -12.31 -3.27
N SER A 71 -17.15 -13.29 -3.93
CA SER A 71 -16.53 -13.31 -5.26
C SER A 71 -17.40 -13.02 -6.50
N THR A 72 -18.48 -12.25 -6.39
CA THR A 72 -19.45 -12.04 -7.49
C THR A 72 -19.67 -10.60 -7.91
N THR A 73 -19.04 -9.63 -7.24
CA THR A 73 -19.20 -8.21 -7.59
C THR A 73 -18.11 -7.73 -8.57
N PRO A 74 -18.45 -7.10 -9.71
CA PRO A 74 -17.51 -6.69 -10.75
C PRO A 74 -16.78 -5.38 -10.40
N PHE A 75 -16.47 -5.15 -9.12
CA PHE A 75 -15.82 -3.91 -8.69
C PHE A 75 -14.31 -4.10 -8.54
N PHE A 76 -13.56 -3.13 -9.07
CA PHE A 76 -12.12 -3.11 -9.05
C PHE A 76 -11.65 -1.87 -8.30
N PHE A 77 -10.78 -2.09 -7.31
CA PHE A 77 -10.06 -1.01 -6.65
C PHE A 77 -8.87 -0.59 -7.52
N PHE A 78 -8.84 0.68 -7.91
CA PHE A 78 -7.72 1.32 -8.57
C PHE A 78 -6.99 2.18 -7.56
N ALA A 79 -5.77 1.78 -7.23
CA ALA A 79 -4.88 2.55 -6.38
C ALA A 79 -4.51 3.88 -7.05
N GLY A 80 -4.50 4.94 -6.26
CA GLY A 80 -4.07 6.27 -6.65
C GLY A 80 -5.19 7.29 -6.66
N VAL A 81 -4.80 8.55 -6.49
CA VAL A 81 -5.68 9.73 -6.48
C VAL A 81 -5.44 10.58 -7.73
N ALA A 82 -6.32 11.55 -7.97
CA ALA A 82 -6.12 12.52 -9.03
C ALA A 82 -4.87 13.39 -8.74
N GLN A 83 -4.16 13.81 -9.81
CA GLN A 83 -2.96 14.62 -9.68
C GLN A 83 -3.17 15.93 -8.88
N PRO A 84 -4.26 16.70 -9.06
CA PRO A 84 -4.49 17.90 -8.26
C PRO A 84 -4.59 17.60 -6.76
N THR A 85 -5.33 16.53 -6.39
CA THR A 85 -5.44 16.06 -5.01
C THR A 85 -4.09 15.64 -4.44
N PHE A 86 -3.28 14.93 -5.23
CA PHE A 86 -1.92 14.54 -4.83
C PHE A 86 -1.03 15.76 -4.53
N THR A 87 -1.04 16.77 -5.41
CA THR A 87 -0.26 18.00 -5.22
C THR A 87 -0.75 18.80 -4.01
N ALA A 88 -2.07 18.99 -3.87
CA ALA A 88 -2.64 19.71 -2.74
C ALA A 88 -2.32 19.03 -1.39
N LEU A 89 -2.37 17.69 -1.35
CA LEU A 89 -1.98 16.93 -0.17
C LEU A 89 -0.48 17.05 0.13
N HIS A 90 0.37 17.04 -0.90
CA HIS A 90 1.82 17.22 -0.74
C HIS A 90 2.14 18.55 -0.07
N ASP A 91 1.45 19.62 -0.48
CA ASP A 91 1.62 20.94 0.11
C ASP A 91 1.03 21.04 1.52
N ALA A 92 -0.13 20.43 1.79
CA ALA A 92 -0.69 20.35 3.12
C ALA A 92 0.22 19.60 4.12
N LEU A 93 0.89 18.53 3.69
CA LEU A 93 1.85 17.82 4.55
C LEU A 93 3.08 18.68 4.88
N LYS A 94 3.56 19.51 3.93
CA LYS A 94 4.65 20.47 4.20
C LYS A 94 4.26 21.51 5.25
N THR A 95 3.04 22.05 5.18
CA THR A 95 2.60 23.11 6.10
C THR A 95 2.41 22.61 7.53
N LEU A 96 2.09 21.33 7.72
CA LEU A 96 1.98 20.69 9.03
C LEU A 96 3.34 20.49 9.75
N GLY A 97 4.45 20.94 9.17
CA GLY A 97 5.78 20.81 9.78
C GLY A 97 6.31 19.38 9.79
N THR A 98 5.65 18.45 9.08
CA THR A 98 6.21 17.12 8.86
C THR A 98 7.48 17.27 8.01
N SER A 99 8.55 16.57 8.38
CA SER A 99 9.85 16.68 7.70
C SER A 99 9.80 15.96 6.34
N MET A 100 9.12 16.57 5.38
CA MET A 100 9.04 16.09 4.01
C MET A 100 10.45 15.88 3.45
N PRO A 101 10.80 14.67 3.01
CA PRO A 101 12.12 14.43 2.44
C PRO A 101 12.39 15.36 1.26
N PRO A 102 13.59 15.97 1.19
CA PRO A 102 13.92 16.89 0.11
C PRO A 102 13.93 16.16 -1.24
N ARG A 103 14.43 14.92 -1.26
CA ARG A 103 14.51 14.06 -2.44
C ARG A 103 13.58 12.86 -2.32
N SER A 104 13.03 12.44 -3.45
CA SER A 104 12.29 11.19 -3.55
C SER A 104 13.25 10.02 -3.67
N SER A 105 12.93 8.91 -3.01
CA SER A 105 13.53 7.61 -3.34
C SER A 105 12.99 7.14 -4.69
N THR A 106 13.84 6.54 -5.52
CA THR A 106 13.41 5.99 -6.81
C THR A 106 13.71 4.50 -6.84
N MET A 107 12.65 3.71 -6.98
CA MET A 107 12.73 2.25 -6.98
C MET A 107 11.97 1.69 -8.18
N LEU A 108 12.50 0.66 -8.81
CA LEU A 108 11.80 -0.14 -9.80
C LEU A 108 11.45 -1.49 -9.19
N SER A 109 10.16 -1.78 -9.07
CA SER A 109 9.67 -3.11 -8.72
C SER A 109 9.30 -3.87 -9.98
N VAL A 110 9.89 -5.05 -10.20
CA VAL A 110 9.62 -5.93 -11.34
C VAL A 110 8.98 -7.21 -10.84
N ARG A 111 7.74 -7.45 -11.24
CA ARG A 111 6.96 -8.64 -10.82
C ARG A 111 7.03 -9.72 -11.89
N THR A 112 7.08 -10.98 -11.47
CA THR A 112 6.94 -12.14 -12.37
C THR A 112 5.48 -12.49 -12.61
N THR A 113 5.26 -13.51 -13.44
CA THR A 113 4.00 -14.29 -13.44
C THR A 113 3.87 -15.18 -12.19
N GLY A 114 4.98 -15.45 -11.50
CA GLY A 114 5.06 -16.13 -10.21
C GLY A 114 4.84 -15.17 -9.03
N LYS A 115 5.43 -15.51 -7.88
CA LYS A 115 5.28 -14.75 -6.63
C LYS A 115 6.40 -13.74 -6.40
N GLU A 116 7.49 -13.85 -7.15
CA GLU A 116 8.70 -13.08 -6.94
C GLU A 116 8.59 -11.65 -7.47
N ARG A 117 9.13 -10.72 -6.68
CA ARG A 117 9.26 -9.31 -6.98
C ARG A 117 10.72 -8.92 -6.81
N LEU A 118 11.32 -8.38 -7.86
CA LEU A 118 12.67 -7.84 -7.80
C LEU A 118 12.57 -6.33 -7.57
N GLU A 119 13.35 -5.82 -6.64
CA GLU A 119 13.41 -4.40 -6.31
C GLU A 119 14.77 -3.85 -6.66
N TYR A 120 14.79 -2.80 -7.49
CA TYR A 120 16.00 -2.13 -7.90
C TYR A 120 16.00 -0.69 -7.39
N ALA A 121 17.08 -0.25 -6.76
CA ALA A 121 17.37 1.16 -6.55
C ALA A 121 17.77 1.78 -7.88
N MET A 122 17.02 2.77 -8.35
CA MET A 122 17.29 3.43 -9.63
C MET A 122 18.14 4.69 -9.44
N ASN A 123 18.99 4.98 -10.41
CA ASN A 123 19.70 6.26 -10.47
C ASN A 123 18.74 7.43 -10.79
N GLU A 124 19.23 8.67 -10.66
CA GLU A 124 18.42 9.88 -10.92
C GLU A 124 17.84 9.93 -12.34
N ALA A 125 18.59 9.43 -13.33
CA ALA A 125 18.14 9.32 -14.72
C ALA A 125 17.13 8.20 -14.98
N CYS A 126 16.82 7.37 -13.97
CA CYS A 126 15.90 6.22 -14.04
C CYS A 126 16.24 5.20 -15.15
N ASN A 127 17.50 5.09 -15.55
CA ASN A 127 17.95 4.24 -16.65
C ASN A 127 18.92 3.13 -16.23
N ARG A 128 19.40 3.17 -14.98
CA ARG A 128 20.21 2.11 -14.37
C ARG A 128 19.69 1.81 -12.97
N GLY A 129 19.62 0.52 -12.65
CA GLY A 129 19.13 0.04 -11.36
C GLY A 129 20.06 -1.01 -10.76
N ARG A 130 20.25 -0.97 -9.44
CA ARG A 130 20.96 -1.99 -8.68
C ARG A 130 19.97 -2.74 -7.79
N LEU A 131 20.00 -4.07 -7.85
CA LEU A 131 19.13 -4.95 -7.07
C LEU A 131 19.34 -4.69 -5.57
N LEU A 132 18.24 -4.41 -4.89
CA LEU A 132 18.16 -4.25 -3.44
C LEU A 132 17.69 -5.54 -2.78
N ALA A 133 16.61 -6.10 -3.31
CA ALA A 133 15.95 -7.24 -2.72
C ALA A 133 15.19 -8.05 -3.77
N ILE A 134 15.01 -9.31 -3.45
CA ILE A 134 14.08 -10.21 -4.11
C ILE A 134 13.08 -10.60 -3.04
N THR A 135 11.80 -10.34 -3.26
CA THR A 135 10.75 -10.55 -2.26
C THR A 135 9.59 -11.36 -2.81
N GLU A 136 8.98 -12.17 -1.96
CA GLU A 136 7.64 -12.72 -2.20
C GLU A 136 6.65 -12.00 -1.30
N LYS A 137 5.71 -11.26 -1.91
CA LYS A 137 4.62 -10.60 -1.18
C LYS A 137 3.34 -11.38 -1.33
N GLU A 138 2.74 -11.75 -0.20
CA GLU A 138 1.41 -12.32 -0.15
C GLU A 138 0.50 -11.48 0.72
N ARG A 139 -0.64 -11.08 0.16
CA ARG A 139 -1.69 -10.38 0.89
C ARG A 139 -2.54 -11.41 1.63
N VAL A 140 -2.51 -11.34 2.95
CA VAL A 140 -3.23 -12.29 3.83
C VAL A 140 -4.61 -11.77 4.25
N PHE A 141 -4.82 -10.47 4.18
CA PHE A 141 -6.07 -9.81 4.54
C PHE A 141 -6.22 -8.53 3.75
N PHE A 142 -7.44 -8.22 3.32
CA PHE A 142 -7.80 -6.90 2.85
C PHE A 142 -9.30 -6.68 2.95
N HIS A 143 -9.67 -5.41 3.09
CA HIS A 143 -11.03 -4.95 2.88
C HIS A 143 -11.01 -3.66 2.08
N ASP A 144 -12.07 -3.53 1.29
CA ASP A 144 -12.36 -2.38 0.45
C ASP A 144 -13.37 -1.50 1.17
N VAL A 145 -13.08 -0.20 1.24
CA VAL A 145 -13.94 0.78 1.90
C VAL A 145 -14.27 1.91 0.94
N ARG A 146 -15.56 2.03 0.62
CA ARG A 146 -16.10 3.11 -0.19
C ARG A 146 -16.41 4.31 0.70
N CYS A 147 -16.00 5.51 0.30
CA CYS A 147 -16.21 6.75 1.04
C CYS A 147 -16.85 7.83 0.16
N PRO A 148 -18.18 7.84 -0.06
CA PRO A 148 -18.84 8.77 -0.98
C PRO A 148 -18.69 10.26 -0.62
N GLY A 149 -18.62 10.56 0.69
CA GLY A 149 -18.38 11.92 1.19
C GLY A 149 -16.92 12.38 1.12
N TRP A 150 -15.97 11.48 0.90
CA TRP A 150 -14.54 11.80 0.86
C TRP A 150 -14.06 11.99 -0.59
N GLY A 151 -12.86 12.54 -0.75
CA GLY A 151 -12.18 12.70 -2.03
C GLY A 151 -11.57 11.43 -2.59
N ALA A 152 -11.44 10.38 -1.77
CA ALA A 152 -10.95 9.08 -2.18
C ALA A 152 -11.58 7.94 -1.36
N ASP A 153 -11.64 6.77 -1.98
CA ASP A 153 -11.88 5.50 -1.31
C ASP A 153 -10.57 4.94 -0.75
N PHE A 154 -10.62 3.88 0.06
CA PHE A 154 -9.40 3.21 0.49
C PHE A 154 -9.52 1.70 0.58
N ARG A 155 -8.38 1.04 0.50
CA ARG A 155 -8.21 -0.39 0.79
C ARG A 155 -7.26 -0.54 1.96
N VAL A 156 -7.71 -1.21 3.01
CA VAL A 156 -6.83 -1.72 4.07
C VAL A 156 -6.27 -3.07 3.63
N SER A 157 -4.99 -3.33 3.87
CA SER A 157 -4.33 -4.58 3.52
C SER A 157 -3.28 -4.95 4.56
N VAL A 158 -3.20 -6.26 4.84
CA VAL A 158 -2.11 -6.87 5.59
C VAL A 158 -1.43 -7.85 4.67
N SER A 159 -0.11 -7.71 4.54
CA SER A 159 0.72 -8.57 3.70
C SER A 159 1.87 -9.17 4.50
N ARG A 160 2.28 -10.38 4.13
CA ARG A 160 3.59 -10.92 4.49
C ARG A 160 4.55 -10.69 3.32
N GLU A 161 5.76 -10.25 3.62
CA GLU A 161 6.85 -10.16 2.64
C GLU A 161 8.03 -11.00 3.11
N GLN A 162 8.42 -11.97 2.29
CA GLN A 162 9.59 -12.80 2.54
C GLN A 162 10.73 -12.34 1.64
N THR A 163 11.86 -11.97 2.22
CA THR A 163 13.07 -11.68 1.45
C THR A 163 13.75 -12.99 1.07
N ILE A 164 14.01 -13.16 -0.22
CA ILE A 164 14.80 -14.25 -0.78
C ILE A 164 16.25 -13.78 -0.85
N ASP A 165 17.16 -14.62 -0.37
CA ASP A 165 18.59 -14.38 -0.51
C ASP A 165 18.98 -14.36 -2.00
N ALA A 166 19.47 -13.23 -2.48
CA ALA A 166 19.90 -13.03 -3.85
C ALA A 166 21.04 -13.99 -4.26
N ALA A 167 21.84 -14.48 -3.31
CA ALA A 167 22.88 -15.47 -3.60
C ALA A 167 22.31 -16.82 -4.06
N THR A 168 21.06 -17.13 -3.71
CA THR A 168 20.36 -18.34 -4.19
C THR A 168 19.86 -18.20 -5.63
N TRP A 169 19.97 -17.01 -6.21
CA TRP A 169 19.50 -16.70 -7.56
C TRP A 169 20.60 -16.98 -8.60
N ASN A 170 20.65 -18.24 -9.05
CA ASN A 170 21.63 -18.69 -10.05
C ASN A 170 21.32 -18.18 -11.47
N ALA A 171 22.25 -18.41 -12.40
CA ALA A 171 22.11 -18.01 -13.80
C ALA A 171 20.82 -18.53 -14.46
N ALA A 172 20.46 -19.79 -14.19
CA ALA A 172 19.23 -20.38 -14.74
C ALA A 172 17.96 -19.66 -14.27
N ARG A 173 17.91 -19.21 -13.01
CA ARG A 173 16.78 -18.41 -12.49
C ARG A 173 16.74 -17.02 -13.13
N TRP A 174 17.89 -16.39 -13.37
CA TRP A 174 17.97 -15.11 -14.08
C TRP A 174 17.51 -15.22 -15.54
N GLU A 175 17.84 -16.32 -16.20
CA GLU A 175 17.41 -16.61 -17.58
C GLU A 175 15.92 -16.95 -17.68
N ALA A 176 15.40 -17.73 -16.73
CA ALA A 176 13.98 -18.11 -16.70
C ALA A 176 13.06 -16.97 -16.25
N PHE A 177 13.62 -15.91 -15.65
CA PHE A 177 12.86 -14.79 -15.14
C PHE A 177 12.10 -14.07 -16.25
N THR A 178 10.76 -14.14 -16.17
CA THR A 178 9.87 -13.47 -17.12
C THR A 178 9.04 -12.42 -16.40
N PRO A 179 9.28 -11.12 -16.65
CA PRO A 179 8.52 -10.04 -16.04
C PRO A 179 7.10 -9.99 -16.60
N SER A 180 6.12 -9.70 -15.74
CA SER A 180 4.73 -9.45 -16.11
C SER A 180 4.38 -7.96 -16.05
N VAL A 181 4.83 -7.30 -14.97
CA VAL A 181 4.57 -5.87 -14.72
C VAL A 181 5.77 -5.28 -14.00
N SER A 182 6.24 -4.13 -14.48
CA SER A 182 7.20 -3.30 -13.73
C SER A 182 6.55 -2.00 -13.27
N ARG A 183 6.98 -1.49 -12.12
CA ARG A 183 6.52 -0.22 -11.55
C ARG A 183 7.71 0.60 -11.09
N LEU A 184 7.99 1.69 -11.78
CA LEU A 184 8.95 2.70 -11.34
C LEU A 184 8.23 3.65 -10.39
N ARG A 185 8.65 3.68 -9.13
CA ARG A 185 8.07 4.47 -8.06
C ARG A 185 9.05 5.55 -7.64
N GLN A 186 8.61 6.80 -7.70
CA GLN A 186 9.30 7.94 -7.11
C GLN A 186 8.54 8.35 -5.85
N ARG A 187 9.08 7.97 -4.69
CA ARG A 187 8.37 7.97 -3.41
C ARG A 187 8.98 8.92 -2.40
N LYS A 188 8.12 9.64 -1.68
CA LYS A 188 8.44 10.37 -0.45
C LYS A 188 7.68 9.74 0.71
N SER A 189 8.42 9.39 1.76
CA SER A 189 7.88 8.80 2.98
C SER A 189 7.96 9.82 4.10
N VAL A 190 6.84 10.04 4.78
CA VAL A 190 6.65 11.08 5.77
C VAL A 190 6.26 10.42 7.08
N GLN A 191 7.10 10.55 8.10
CA GLN A 191 6.72 10.07 9.43
C GLN A 191 5.74 11.08 10.05
N ILE A 192 4.52 10.65 10.35
CA ILE A 192 3.51 11.49 11.01
C ILE A 192 3.72 11.44 12.52
N ASP A 193 3.89 10.23 13.04
CA ASP A 193 4.26 9.96 14.43
C ASP A 193 5.03 8.61 14.48
N PRO A 194 5.50 8.13 15.64
CA PRO A 194 6.23 6.85 15.70
C PRO A 194 5.43 5.61 15.24
N MET A 195 4.11 5.70 15.13
CA MET A 195 3.20 4.64 14.72
C MET A 195 2.89 4.67 13.22
N PHE A 196 2.77 5.86 12.61
CA PHE A 196 2.27 6.03 11.26
C PHE A 196 3.27 6.72 10.34
N SER A 197 3.39 6.19 9.12
CA SER A 197 4.07 6.85 8.01
C SER A 197 3.12 7.00 6.83
N VAL A 198 3.25 8.12 6.11
CA VAL A 198 2.51 8.39 4.87
C VAL A 198 3.50 8.34 3.71
N ASP A 199 3.21 7.48 2.75
CA ASP A 199 3.97 7.34 1.52
C ASP A 199 3.19 7.99 0.38
N MET A 200 3.85 8.92 -0.30
CA MET A 200 3.36 9.57 -1.50
C MET A 200 4.26 9.20 -2.67
N ALA A 201 3.71 8.54 -3.69
CA ALA A 201 4.51 8.07 -4.82
C ALA A 201 3.88 8.40 -6.17
N MET A 202 4.68 8.98 -7.07
CA MET A 202 4.38 8.90 -8.50
C MET A 202 4.81 7.52 -9.00
N VAL A 203 3.90 6.79 -9.63
CA VAL A 203 4.14 5.43 -10.11
C VAL A 203 3.94 5.35 -11.61
N ARG A 204 4.96 4.88 -12.29
CA ARG A 204 4.98 4.62 -13.73
C ARG A 204 4.96 3.13 -13.97
N SER A 205 3.91 2.61 -14.60
CA SER A 205 3.74 1.17 -14.82
C SER A 205 4.07 0.76 -16.25
N PHE A 206 4.75 -0.38 -16.39
CA PHE A 206 5.18 -0.97 -17.65
C PHE A 206 4.70 -2.42 -17.75
N THR A 207 4.25 -2.80 -18.94
CA THR A 207 3.87 -4.18 -19.29
C THR A 207 4.64 -4.71 -20.48
N ASP A 208 5.37 -3.85 -21.19
CA ASP A 208 6.30 -4.23 -22.24
C ASP A 208 7.74 -4.13 -21.72
N HIS A 209 8.44 -5.27 -21.72
CA HIS A 209 9.82 -5.42 -21.29
C HIS A 209 10.75 -5.85 -22.44
N SER A 210 10.30 -5.77 -23.69
CA SER A 210 11.06 -6.17 -24.89
C SER A 210 12.39 -5.43 -25.03
N ARG A 211 12.45 -4.20 -24.53
CA ARG A 211 13.64 -3.34 -24.61
C ARG A 211 14.59 -3.44 -23.41
N PHE A 212 14.25 -4.20 -22.38
CA PHE A 212 15.14 -4.39 -21.23
C PHE A 212 16.33 -5.27 -21.64
N VAL A 213 17.52 -4.96 -21.11
CA VAL A 213 18.70 -5.80 -21.35
C VAL A 213 18.48 -7.17 -20.71
N ARG A 214 18.78 -8.23 -21.47
CA ARG A 214 18.65 -9.63 -21.05
C ARG A 214 20.02 -10.34 -21.08
N PRO A 215 20.24 -11.36 -20.22
CA PRO A 215 19.36 -11.83 -19.15
C PRO A 215 19.18 -10.77 -18.05
N TRP A 216 18.13 -10.91 -17.25
CA TRP A 216 17.98 -10.06 -16.06
C TRP A 216 19.15 -10.30 -15.11
N SER A 217 19.57 -9.29 -14.38
CA SER A 217 20.72 -9.40 -13.49
C SER A 217 20.60 -8.48 -12.28
N PRO A 218 21.51 -8.59 -11.29
CA PRO A 218 21.60 -7.63 -10.19
C PRO A 218 21.81 -6.19 -10.65
N GLU A 219 22.45 -5.98 -11.80
CA GLU A 219 22.54 -4.68 -12.46
C GLU A 219 21.56 -4.63 -13.64
N LEU A 220 20.71 -3.61 -13.67
CA LEU A 220 19.65 -3.46 -14.64
C LEU A 220 19.84 -2.20 -15.46
N GLN A 221 19.75 -2.34 -16.78
CA GLN A 221 19.64 -1.20 -17.68
C GLN A 221 18.20 -1.12 -18.22
N VAL A 222 17.55 0.01 -17.93
CA VAL A 222 16.18 0.28 -18.32
C VAL A 222 16.22 1.32 -19.43
N PRO A 223 15.53 1.10 -20.57
CA PRO A 223 15.49 2.10 -21.62
C PRO A 223 14.76 3.35 -21.12
N PHE A 224 15.01 4.48 -21.77
CA PHE A 224 14.14 5.65 -21.63
C PHE A 224 12.78 5.32 -22.28
N ILE A 225 11.88 4.72 -21.51
CA ILE A 225 10.56 4.31 -21.98
C ILE A 225 9.52 5.33 -21.51
N SER A 226 8.64 5.74 -22.44
CA SER A 226 7.37 6.37 -22.12
C SER A 226 6.49 5.36 -21.37
N ALA A 227 6.42 5.47 -20.04
CA ALA A 227 5.49 4.68 -19.25
C ALA A 227 4.05 5.07 -19.65
N PRO A 228 3.24 4.17 -20.21
CA PRO A 228 1.92 4.53 -20.74
C PRO A 228 0.90 4.85 -19.63
N ARG A 229 1.19 4.47 -18.38
CA ARG A 229 0.30 4.67 -17.23
C ARG A 229 1.05 5.29 -16.07
N VAL A 230 0.55 6.44 -15.63
CA VAL A 230 1.00 7.15 -14.43
C VAL A 230 -0.12 7.11 -13.40
N SER A 231 0.20 6.73 -12.16
CA SER A 231 -0.68 6.87 -11.00
C SER A 231 0.03 7.66 -9.89
N PHE A 232 -0.78 8.24 -9.01
CA PHE A 232 -0.33 9.01 -7.86
C PHE A 232 -0.79 8.28 -6.60
N ASP A 233 0.03 7.36 -6.12
CA ASP A 233 -0.28 6.50 -4.98
C ASP A 233 -0.09 7.30 -3.68
N VAL A 234 -1.07 7.19 -2.78
CA VAL A 234 -1.01 7.71 -1.40
C VAL A 234 -1.38 6.57 -0.48
N GLU A 235 -0.51 6.27 0.48
CA GLU A 235 -0.67 5.15 1.39
C GLU A 235 -0.23 5.51 2.82
N VAL A 236 -0.93 4.96 3.80
CA VAL A 236 -0.55 5.01 5.23
C VAL A 236 -0.06 3.65 5.63
N GLU A 237 1.10 3.58 6.26
CA GLU A 237 1.63 2.37 6.85
C GLU A 237 1.64 2.46 8.37
N VAL A 238 1.43 1.31 9.02
CA VAL A 238 1.52 1.19 10.49
C VAL A 238 2.81 0.48 10.84
N ASN A 239 3.58 1.08 11.73
CA ASN A 239 4.82 0.52 12.26
C ASN A 239 4.51 -0.66 13.21
N MET A 240 4.47 -1.87 12.67
CA MET A 240 4.19 -3.10 13.40
C MET A 240 5.12 -3.34 14.62
N PRO A 241 6.45 -3.08 14.53
CA PRO A 241 7.31 -3.07 15.71
C PRO A 241 6.85 -2.09 16.81
N ALA A 242 6.47 -0.86 16.46
CA ALA A 242 5.99 0.13 17.41
C ALA A 242 4.66 -0.29 18.04
N LEU A 243 3.71 -0.79 17.24
CA LEU A 243 2.44 -1.33 17.72
C LEU A 243 2.63 -2.47 18.72
N ARG A 244 3.52 -3.42 18.41
CA ARG A 244 3.85 -4.51 19.34
C ARG A 244 4.45 -4.00 20.64
N ARG A 245 5.33 -2.99 20.61
CA ARG A 245 5.88 -2.38 21.83
C ARG A 245 4.79 -1.71 22.65
N MET A 246 3.89 -0.96 22.01
CA MET A 246 2.78 -0.30 22.69
C MET A 246 1.84 -1.31 23.38
N VAL A 247 1.47 -2.39 22.68
CA VAL A 247 0.65 -3.46 23.26
C VAL A 247 1.35 -4.15 24.45
N ARG A 248 2.68 -4.33 24.37
CA ARG A 248 3.47 -4.87 25.49
C ARG A 248 3.51 -3.94 26.69
N GLN A 249 3.56 -2.63 26.46
CA GLN A 249 3.60 -1.62 27.53
C GLN A 249 2.25 -1.48 28.23
N THR A 250 1.14 -1.52 27.47
CA THR A 250 -0.21 -1.36 28.04
C THR A 250 -0.74 -2.65 28.63
N GLY A 251 -0.35 -3.82 28.09
CA GLY A 251 -0.96 -5.11 28.41
C GLY A 251 -2.40 -5.27 27.89
N LEU A 252 -2.95 -4.26 27.21
CA LEU A 252 -4.34 -4.17 26.78
C LEU A 252 -4.42 -4.24 25.27
N VAL A 253 -4.47 -5.46 24.70
CA VAL A 253 -4.50 -5.66 23.23
C VAL A 253 -5.68 -4.91 22.61
N ASP A 254 -6.90 -5.22 23.01
CA ASP A 254 -8.12 -4.73 22.35
C ASP A 254 -8.23 -3.21 22.40
N SER A 255 -8.03 -2.61 23.57
CA SER A 255 -8.08 -1.15 23.75
C SER A 255 -6.99 -0.43 22.97
N THR A 256 -5.79 -1.02 22.89
CA THR A 256 -4.67 -0.44 22.14
C THR A 256 -4.98 -0.45 20.63
N LEU A 257 -5.44 -1.59 20.10
CA LEU A 257 -5.80 -1.72 18.69
C LEU A 257 -6.97 -0.80 18.32
N GLN A 258 -7.98 -0.69 19.19
CA GLN A 258 -9.14 0.18 18.96
C GLN A 258 -8.75 1.66 18.91
N ARG A 259 -7.82 2.08 19.79
CA ARG A 259 -7.28 3.45 19.78
C ARG A 259 -6.45 3.71 18.54
N THR A 260 -5.52 2.80 18.19
CA THR A 260 -4.72 2.92 16.97
C THR A 260 -5.59 2.94 15.70
N ALA A 261 -6.68 2.18 15.67
CA ALA A 261 -7.65 2.22 14.57
C ALA A 261 -8.34 3.58 14.45
N MET A 262 -8.65 4.23 15.58
CA MET A 262 -9.22 5.58 15.60
C MET A 262 -8.21 6.61 15.08
N ASP A 263 -6.97 6.55 15.55
CA ASP A 263 -5.90 7.44 15.12
C ASP A 263 -5.62 7.29 13.62
N LEU A 264 -5.57 6.03 13.14
CA LEU A 264 -5.44 5.71 11.72
C LEU A 264 -6.62 6.26 10.90
N LEU A 265 -7.85 6.15 11.41
CA LEU A 265 -9.04 6.68 10.74
C LEU A 265 -8.98 8.20 10.60
N MET A 266 -8.50 8.92 11.62
CA MET A 266 -8.27 10.37 11.54
C MET A 266 -7.23 10.73 10.46
N VAL A 267 -6.13 9.98 10.38
CA VAL A 267 -5.13 10.15 9.31
C VAL A 267 -5.77 9.92 7.95
N LEU A 268 -6.52 8.83 7.77
CA LEU A 268 -7.19 8.52 6.50
C LEU A 268 -8.20 9.60 6.08
N GLN A 269 -8.98 10.12 7.03
CA GLN A 269 -9.90 11.25 6.80
C GLN A 269 -9.15 12.50 6.32
N PHE A 270 -8.04 12.83 6.97
CA PHE A 270 -7.18 13.93 6.53
C PHE A 270 -6.65 13.69 5.10
N LEU A 271 -6.11 12.51 4.80
CA LEU A 271 -5.54 12.25 3.47
C LEU A 271 -6.60 12.23 2.37
N ALA A 272 -7.80 11.75 2.68
CA ALA A 272 -8.92 11.64 1.74
C ALA A 272 -9.83 12.88 1.73
N GLU A 273 -9.49 13.96 2.44
CA GLU A 273 -10.25 15.22 2.40
C GLU A 273 -10.32 15.76 0.96
N LYS A 274 -11.52 16.21 0.55
CA LYS A 274 -11.72 16.86 -0.75
C LYS A 274 -11.03 18.22 -0.74
N ARG A 275 -9.99 18.35 -1.56
CA ARG A 275 -9.24 19.58 -1.78
C ARG A 275 -9.49 19.97 -3.23
N GLU A 276 -10.47 20.85 -3.43
CA GLU A 276 -10.84 21.44 -4.73
C GLU A 276 -10.04 22.72 -4.97
#